data_AF-A0A815BV88-F1
#
_entry.id   AF-A0A815BV88-F1
#
_cell.length_a   1.000
_cell.length_b   1.000
_cell.length_c   1.000
_cell.angle_alpha   90.00
_cell.angle_beta   90.00
_cell.angle_gamma   90.00
#
_symmetry.space_group_name_H-M   'P 1'
#
loop_
_entity.id
_entity.type
_entity.pdbx_description
1 polymer ?
#
loop_
_entity_poly.entity_id
_entity_poly.type
_entity_poly.pdbx_seq_one_letter_code
_entity_poly.pdbx_strand_id
1 'polypeptide(L)'
;MGVGGHKYHFNEAHIEKEMKGIGDTDPLTKLKEVCSNEPACDHYKQRLQQCTDRVNSKPWTKETCNEELLDFLHCVDECMAMAAARLFLRNVNRTPMFRLVAVRTQATSSAPAPASGSAADMAFTFASPSEVFYNQAKNVRQVDVPTMSGNMGILAHHVPILGVLKPGVVSVYENEGNTKRYFGK
;
A
#
# COMPACT_ATOMS: atom_id res chain seq x y z
N MET A 1 -23.03 13.83 -1.86
CA MET A 1 -22.63 12.42 -2.04
C MET A 1 -21.66 12.07 -0.92
N GLY A 2 -22.13 11.35 0.10
CA GLY A 2 -21.28 10.91 1.22
C GLY A 2 -20.55 9.64 0.80
N VAL A 3 -19.21 9.69 0.78
CA VAL A 3 -18.36 8.51 0.59
C VAL A 3 -18.44 7.62 1.83
N GLY A 4 -18.56 6.31 1.60
CA GLY A 4 -19.05 5.34 2.56
C GLY A 4 -18.13 5.06 3.75
N GLY A 5 -18.77 4.65 4.84
CA GLY A 5 -18.25 3.63 5.76
C GLY A 5 -17.01 3.94 6.59
N HIS A 6 -16.65 5.21 6.80
CA HIS A 6 -15.56 5.55 7.71
C HIS A 6 -16.01 5.31 9.17
N LYS A 7 -15.35 4.37 9.86
CA LYS A 7 -15.59 4.06 11.29
C LYS A 7 -15.22 5.25 12.19
N TYR A 8 -14.38 6.15 11.67
CA TYR A 8 -13.87 7.34 12.35
C TYR A 8 -14.28 8.59 11.57
N HIS A 9 -14.63 9.66 12.28
CA HIS A 9 -15.00 10.93 11.67
C HIS A 9 -13.89 11.96 11.89
N PHE A 10 -13.05 12.14 10.88
CA PHE A 10 -11.91 13.06 10.93
C PHE A 10 -12.31 14.47 10.51
N ASN A 11 -11.80 15.49 11.22
CA ASN A 11 -12.03 16.87 10.79
C ASN A 11 -10.99 17.28 9.74
N GLU A 12 -11.41 17.21 8.48
CA GLU A 12 -10.61 17.58 7.31
C GLU A 12 -9.98 18.98 7.41
N ALA A 13 -10.70 19.97 7.95
CA ALA A 13 -10.20 21.35 8.08
C ALA A 13 -9.10 21.48 9.15
N HIS A 14 -9.11 20.62 10.17
CA HIS A 14 -8.07 20.57 11.20
C HIS A 14 -6.76 20.04 10.62
N ILE A 15 -6.84 18.90 9.94
CA ILE A 15 -5.70 18.22 9.32
C ILE A 15 -5.04 19.09 8.24
N GLU A 16 -5.83 19.76 7.39
CA GLU A 16 -5.27 20.65 6.36
C GLU A 16 -4.57 21.90 6.93
N LYS A 17 -5.04 22.42 8.05
CA LYS A 17 -4.44 23.59 8.71
C LYS A 17 -3.06 23.27 9.27
N GLU A 18 -2.91 22.08 9.85
CA GLU A 18 -1.65 21.58 10.41
C GLU A 18 -0.62 21.23 9.31
N MET A 19 -1.08 20.72 8.16
CA MET A 19 -0.22 20.39 7.01
C MET A 19 0.32 21.60 6.23
N LYS A 20 -0.15 22.83 6.48
CA LYS A 20 0.20 24.02 5.67
C LYS A 20 1.58 24.65 5.99
N GLY A 21 2.26 24.20 7.05
CA GLY A 21 3.54 24.75 7.52
C GLY A 21 4.78 23.93 7.13
N ILE A 22 5.00 23.64 5.84
CA ILE A 22 6.07 22.70 5.42
C ILE A 22 7.06 23.38 4.48
N GLY A 23 8.16 23.87 5.06
CA GLY A 23 9.39 24.24 4.35
C GLY A 23 10.52 23.22 4.51
N ASP A 24 10.73 22.66 5.72
CA ASP A 24 12.03 22.05 6.05
C ASP A 24 11.98 20.70 6.81
N THR A 25 10.83 20.02 6.91
CA THR A 25 10.70 18.75 7.65
C THR A 25 10.06 17.67 6.79
N ASP A 26 10.48 16.41 6.98
CA ASP A 26 9.92 15.25 6.28
C ASP A 26 8.36 15.23 6.40
N PRO A 27 7.63 15.29 5.27
CA PRO A 27 6.18 15.37 5.28
C PRO A 27 5.52 14.16 5.93
N LEU A 28 6.17 12.98 5.89
CA LEU A 28 5.65 11.77 6.53
C LEU A 28 5.69 11.88 8.06
N THR A 29 6.76 12.44 8.62
CA THR A 29 6.91 12.63 10.07
C THR A 29 5.85 13.60 10.62
N LYS A 30 5.61 14.72 9.93
CA LYS A 30 4.53 15.66 10.31
C LYS A 30 3.14 15.04 10.19
N LEU A 31 2.91 14.31 9.09
CA LEU A 31 1.62 13.67 8.88
C LEU A 31 1.33 12.64 9.99
N LYS A 32 2.35 11.89 10.41
CA LYS A 32 2.26 10.98 11.55
C LYS A 32 1.93 11.71 12.85
N GLU A 33 2.54 12.87 13.10
CA GLU A 33 2.28 13.68 14.30
C GLU A 33 0.84 14.22 14.33
N VAL A 34 0.38 14.82 13.23
CA VAL A 34 -0.97 15.36 13.09
C VAL A 34 -2.01 14.25 13.26
N CYS A 35 -1.87 13.14 12.53
CA CYS A 35 -2.82 12.03 12.63
C CYS A 35 -2.74 11.30 13.98
N SER A 36 -1.60 11.33 14.67
CA SER A 36 -1.46 10.76 16.03
C SER A 36 -2.07 11.63 17.13
N ASN A 37 -2.34 12.90 16.87
CA ASN A 37 -2.92 13.87 17.81
C ASN A 37 -4.34 14.29 17.40
N GLU A 38 -4.93 13.61 16.42
CA GLU A 38 -6.28 13.91 15.97
C GLU A 38 -7.30 13.45 17.03
N PRO A 39 -8.28 14.30 17.38
CA PRO A 39 -9.27 14.00 18.43
C PRO A 39 -10.09 12.73 18.17
N ALA A 40 -10.27 12.36 16.90
CA ALA A 40 -10.95 11.11 16.54
C ALA A 40 -10.20 9.84 17.02
N CYS A 41 -8.87 9.92 17.22
CA CYS A 41 -8.04 8.81 17.67
C CYS A 41 -7.73 8.83 19.18
N ASP A 42 -8.18 9.85 19.93
CA ASP A 42 -7.87 10.01 21.35
C ASP A 42 -8.33 8.83 22.21
N HIS A 43 -9.53 8.31 21.96
CA HIS A 43 -10.06 7.16 22.70
C HIS A 43 -9.17 5.90 22.56
N TYR A 44 -8.64 5.66 21.36
CA TYR A 44 -7.76 4.52 21.09
C TYR A 44 -6.36 4.73 21.68
N LYS A 45 -5.87 5.98 21.65
CA LYS A 45 -4.63 6.39 22.32
C LYS A 45 -4.72 6.19 23.84
N GLN A 46 -5.87 6.52 24.44
CA GLN A 46 -6.12 6.31 25.87
C GLN A 46 -6.12 4.83 26.24
N ARG A 47 -6.81 3.96 25.47
CA ARG A 47 -6.80 2.50 25.72
C ARG A 47 -5.39 1.92 25.63
N LEU A 48 -4.61 2.34 24.64
CA LEU A 48 -3.21 1.94 24.49
C LEU A 48 -2.36 2.38 25.69
N GLN A 49 -2.53 3.62 26.15
CA GLN A 49 -1.82 4.13 27.33
C GLN A 49 -2.20 3.36 28.59
N GLN A 50 -3.49 3.12 28.82
CA GLN A 50 -3.97 2.34 29.96
C GLN A 50 -3.41 0.90 29.97
N CYS A 51 -3.32 0.26 28.80
CA CYS A 51 -2.66 -1.03 28.69
C CYS A 51 -1.16 -0.93 29.00
N THR A 52 -0.48 0.09 28.45
CA THR A 52 0.96 0.33 28.65
C THR A 52 1.28 0.52 30.13
N ASP A 53 0.48 1.30 30.86
CA ASP A 53 0.63 1.52 32.29
C ASP A 53 0.41 0.23 33.10
N ARG A 54 -0.55 -0.61 32.68
CA ARG A 54 -0.82 -1.91 33.30
C ARG A 54 0.30 -2.93 33.09
N VAL A 55 0.92 -2.92 31.91
CA VAL A 55 2.07 -3.78 31.59
C VAL A 55 3.30 -3.32 32.37
N ASN A 56 3.57 -2.01 32.41
CA ASN A 56 4.74 -1.46 33.08
C ASN A 56 4.65 -1.52 34.61
N SER A 57 3.45 -1.51 35.18
CA SER A 57 3.25 -1.60 36.63
C SER A 57 3.46 -3.01 37.22
N LYS A 58 3.51 -4.06 36.37
CA LYS A 58 3.65 -5.45 36.84
C LYS A 58 5.03 -6.02 36.46
N PRO A 59 5.77 -6.60 37.43
CA PRO A 59 7.07 -7.21 37.15
C PRO A 59 6.96 -8.54 36.37
N TRP A 60 5.78 -9.17 36.36
CA TRP A 60 5.54 -10.42 35.63
C TRP A 60 4.11 -10.45 35.10
N THR A 61 3.94 -10.11 33.83
CA THR A 61 2.65 -10.16 33.14
C THR A 61 2.80 -10.78 31.76
N LYS A 62 1.77 -11.52 31.33
CA LYS A 62 1.66 -12.11 29.99
C LYS A 62 0.75 -11.31 29.07
N GLU A 63 0.24 -10.17 29.54
CA GLU A 63 -0.60 -9.29 28.74
C GLU A 63 0.26 -8.47 27.76
N THR A 64 -0.23 -8.27 26.54
CA THR A 64 0.44 -7.47 25.49
C THR A 64 -0.53 -6.43 24.95
N CYS A 65 -0.07 -5.20 24.73
CA CYS A 65 -0.89 -4.09 24.23
C CYS A 65 -1.02 -4.05 22.69
N ASN A 66 -0.89 -5.20 22.03
CA ASN A 66 -0.86 -5.27 20.57
C ASN A 66 -2.24 -5.02 19.96
N GLU A 67 -3.31 -5.42 20.64
CA GLU A 67 -4.68 -5.18 20.18
C GLU A 67 -4.98 -3.67 20.18
N GLU A 68 -4.69 -2.99 21.29
CA GLU A 68 -4.91 -1.55 21.44
C GLU A 68 -4.00 -0.74 20.51
N LEU A 69 -2.79 -1.25 20.24
CA LEU A 69 -1.86 -0.64 19.28
C LEU A 69 -2.41 -0.73 17.85
N LEU A 70 -2.93 -1.90 17.44
CA LEU A 70 -3.51 -2.08 16.11
C LEU A 70 -4.77 -1.23 15.93
N ASP A 71 -5.62 -1.14 16.96
CA ASP A 71 -6.79 -0.26 16.98
C ASP A 71 -6.41 1.22 16.77
N PHE A 72 -5.34 1.68 17.43
CA PHE A 72 -4.83 3.04 17.28
C PHE A 72 -4.23 3.26 15.88
N LEU A 73 -3.42 2.32 15.38
CA LEU A 73 -2.81 2.40 14.06
C LEU A 73 -3.85 2.43 12.94
N HIS A 74 -4.91 1.62 13.03
CA HIS A 74 -6.02 1.66 12.07
C HIS A 74 -6.65 3.05 11.98
N CYS A 75 -6.80 3.76 13.11
CA CYS A 75 -7.30 5.13 13.12
C CYS A 75 -6.32 6.11 12.43
N VAL A 76 -5.02 6.00 12.75
CA VAL A 76 -3.98 6.86 12.18
C VAL A 76 -3.83 6.64 10.67
N ASP A 77 -3.86 5.39 10.21
CA ASP A 77 -3.72 5.03 8.80
C ASP A 77 -4.86 5.59 7.95
N GLU A 78 -6.10 5.57 8.47
CA GLU A 78 -7.26 6.13 7.78
C GLU A 78 -7.16 7.67 7.67
N CYS A 79 -6.65 8.34 8.71
CA CYS A 79 -6.31 9.77 8.67
C CYS A 79 -5.21 10.07 7.64
N MET A 80 -4.13 9.28 7.65
CA MET A 80 -3.00 9.44 6.74
C MET A 80 -3.41 9.24 5.28
N ALA A 81 -4.27 8.25 5.00
CA ALA A 81 -4.81 8.00 3.68
C ALA A 81 -5.63 9.18 3.16
N MET A 82 -6.48 9.75 4.01
CA MET A 82 -7.27 10.94 3.66
C MET A 82 -6.37 12.15 3.35
N ALA A 83 -5.38 12.41 4.20
CA ALA A 83 -4.45 13.52 4.04
C ALA A 83 -3.54 13.39 2.81
N ALA A 84 -3.01 12.18 2.57
CA ALA A 84 -2.17 11.88 1.42
C ALA A 84 -2.95 12.03 0.10
N ALA A 85 -4.20 11.51 0.03
CA ALA A 85 -5.05 11.66 -1.15
C ALA A 85 -5.24 13.12 -1.56
N ARG A 86 -5.31 14.06 -0.61
CA ARG A 86 -5.42 15.51 -0.90
C ARG A 86 -4.13 16.14 -1.41
N LEU A 87 -2.97 15.73 -0.89
CA LEU A 87 -1.67 16.18 -1.42
C LEU A 87 -1.51 15.78 -2.89
N PHE A 88 -1.94 14.57 -3.25
CA PHE A 88 -1.93 14.11 -4.64
C PHE A 88 -2.94 14.88 -5.52
N LEU A 89 -4.17 15.12 -5.05
CA LEU A 89 -5.19 15.86 -5.83
C LEU A 89 -4.85 17.36 -6.03
N ARG A 90 -4.13 18.00 -5.10
CA ARG A 90 -3.68 19.40 -5.27
C ARG A 90 -2.63 19.57 -6.38
N ASN A 91 -1.88 18.53 -6.72
CA ASN A 91 -0.85 18.60 -7.76
C ASN A 91 -1.38 18.31 -9.18
N VAL A 92 -2.58 17.71 -9.30
CA VAL A 92 -3.22 17.42 -10.60
C VAL A 92 -4.01 18.64 -11.13
N ASN A 93 -4.43 19.57 -10.26
CA ASN A 93 -5.19 20.77 -10.66
C ASN A 93 -4.32 21.99 -11.07
N ARG A 94 -3.01 21.81 -11.27
CA ARG A 94 -2.09 22.91 -11.64
C ARG A 94 -1.51 22.81 -13.06
N THR A 95 -2.00 21.89 -13.89
CA THR A 95 -1.70 21.92 -15.33
C THR A 95 -2.64 22.91 -16.03
N PRO A 96 -2.12 23.90 -16.80
CA PRO A 96 -2.97 24.73 -17.62
C PRO A 96 -3.70 23.85 -18.63
N MET A 97 -4.96 24.21 -18.86
CA MET A 97 -5.94 23.61 -19.75
C MET A 97 -5.33 23.05 -21.06
N PHE A 98 -4.93 21.78 -21.08
CA PHE A 98 -4.94 21.04 -22.33
C PHE A 98 -6.41 20.84 -22.68
N ARG A 99 -6.89 21.61 -23.66
CA ARG A 99 -8.22 21.45 -24.25
C ARG A 99 -8.39 19.99 -24.67
N LEU A 100 -9.15 19.22 -23.90
CA LEU A 100 -9.70 17.96 -24.37
C LEU A 100 -10.60 18.29 -25.56
N VAL A 101 -10.13 17.98 -26.77
CA VAL A 101 -11.04 17.80 -27.90
C VAL A 101 -11.89 16.59 -27.53
N ALA A 102 -13.18 16.83 -27.27
CA ALA A 102 -14.15 15.77 -27.05
C ALA A 102 -14.34 15.02 -28.38
N VAL A 103 -13.53 13.99 -28.62
CA VAL A 103 -13.80 12.99 -29.66
C VAL A 103 -14.93 12.11 -29.11
N ARG A 104 -16.12 12.26 -29.69
CA ARG A 104 -17.26 11.37 -29.47
C ARG A 104 -16.92 9.98 -30.03
N THR A 105 -16.33 9.11 -29.23
CA THR A 105 -16.31 7.68 -29.52
C THR A 105 -17.62 7.06 -29.03
N GLN A 106 -18.37 6.46 -29.95
CA GLN A 106 -19.59 5.73 -29.64
C GLN A 106 -19.26 4.56 -28.72
N ALA A 107 -19.92 4.51 -27.56
CA ALA A 107 -19.77 3.45 -26.58
C ALA A 107 -20.57 2.22 -27.04
N THR A 108 -19.89 1.20 -27.57
CA THR A 108 -20.44 -0.16 -27.54
C THR A 108 -20.15 -0.74 -26.17
N SER A 109 -21.18 -0.82 -25.32
CA SER A 109 -21.13 -1.53 -24.04
C SER A 109 -21.10 -3.03 -24.29
N SER A 110 -19.92 -3.59 -24.53
CA SER A 110 -19.63 -4.98 -24.17
C SER A 110 -18.83 -4.94 -22.87
N ALA A 111 -19.53 -5.16 -21.76
CA ALA A 111 -18.88 -5.53 -20.52
C ALA A 111 -18.10 -6.83 -20.78
N PRO A 112 -16.78 -6.90 -20.59
CA PRO A 112 -16.15 -8.19 -20.43
C PRO A 112 -16.67 -8.74 -19.10
N ALA A 113 -17.48 -9.80 -19.19
CA ALA A 113 -17.83 -10.63 -18.06
C ALA A 113 -16.54 -11.05 -17.32
N PRO A 114 -16.58 -11.28 -15.99
CA PRO A 114 -15.50 -11.98 -15.33
C PRO A 114 -15.41 -13.37 -15.97
N ALA A 115 -14.39 -13.58 -16.79
CA ALA A 115 -14.06 -14.90 -17.30
C ALA A 115 -13.68 -15.75 -16.09
N SER A 116 -14.61 -16.62 -15.67
CA SER A 116 -14.29 -17.72 -14.80
C SER A 116 -13.36 -18.66 -15.56
N GLY A 117 -12.20 -18.96 -14.99
CA GLY A 117 -11.36 -20.09 -15.38
C GLY A 117 -10.37 -19.83 -16.52
N SER A 118 -9.29 -19.13 -16.23
CA SER A 118 -7.98 -19.49 -16.78
C SER A 118 -6.92 -19.25 -15.70
N ALA A 119 -5.84 -20.02 -15.74
CA ALA A 119 -4.76 -19.98 -14.76
C ALA A 119 -4.44 -18.54 -14.29
N ALA A 120 -4.34 -18.35 -12.97
CA ALA A 120 -4.22 -17.04 -12.34
C ALA A 120 -2.94 -16.31 -12.77
N ASP A 121 -3.09 -15.47 -13.77
CA ASP A 121 -2.04 -14.64 -14.33
C ASP A 121 -1.81 -13.38 -13.46
N MET A 122 -0.55 -13.05 -13.21
CA MET A 122 -0.17 -11.84 -12.45
C MET A 122 0.51 -10.80 -13.33
N ALA A 123 0.27 -9.52 -13.02
CA ALA A 123 1.00 -8.42 -13.62
C ALA A 123 2.46 -8.44 -13.12
N PHE A 124 3.40 -8.73 -14.02
CA PHE A 124 4.81 -8.90 -13.67
C PHE A 124 5.70 -7.89 -14.39
N THR A 125 6.62 -7.28 -13.65
CA THR A 125 7.66 -6.36 -14.15
C THR A 125 8.99 -6.78 -13.55
N PHE A 126 10.01 -6.95 -14.38
CA PHE A 126 11.33 -7.38 -13.95
C PHE A 126 12.40 -6.70 -14.80
N ALA A 127 13.34 -6.04 -14.13
CA ALA A 127 14.37 -5.25 -14.77
C ALA A 127 15.67 -5.34 -13.97
N SER A 128 16.78 -5.28 -14.70
CA SER A 128 18.12 -4.98 -14.19
C SER A 128 18.45 -3.51 -14.46
N PRO A 129 19.48 -2.93 -13.82
CA PRO A 129 19.91 -1.55 -14.09
C PRO A 129 20.21 -1.26 -15.57
N SER A 130 20.58 -2.30 -16.34
CA SER A 130 20.96 -2.18 -17.75
C SER A 130 19.87 -2.59 -18.74
N GLU A 131 18.88 -3.40 -18.32
CA GLU A 131 17.90 -3.99 -19.25
C GLU A 131 16.58 -4.32 -18.54
N VAL A 132 15.45 -4.02 -19.20
CA VAL A 132 14.11 -4.39 -18.75
C VAL A 132 13.68 -5.69 -19.45
N PHE A 133 13.49 -6.75 -18.69
CA PHE A 133 13.13 -8.08 -19.23
C PHE A 133 11.61 -8.26 -19.36
N TYR A 134 10.85 -7.72 -18.40
CA TYR A 134 9.39 -7.78 -18.39
C TYR A 134 8.84 -6.42 -18.02
N ASN A 135 7.83 -5.96 -18.77
CA ASN A 135 7.10 -4.74 -18.50
C ASN A 135 5.60 -5.05 -18.57
N GLN A 136 4.93 -5.07 -17.41
CA GLN A 136 3.49 -5.32 -17.30
C GLN A 136 3.02 -6.59 -18.03
N ALA A 137 3.82 -7.65 -17.97
CA ALA A 137 3.48 -8.91 -18.60
C ALA A 137 2.26 -9.55 -17.92
N LYS A 138 1.36 -10.14 -18.72
CA LYS A 138 0.11 -10.78 -18.28
C LYS A 138 0.13 -12.30 -18.38
N ASN A 139 1.24 -12.91 -18.78
CA ASN A 139 1.33 -14.35 -19.05
C ASN A 139 2.23 -15.09 -18.05
N VAL A 140 2.46 -14.49 -16.87
CA VAL A 140 3.33 -15.03 -15.81
C VAL A 140 2.47 -15.64 -14.72
N ARG A 141 2.79 -16.88 -14.35
CA ARG A 141 2.04 -17.64 -13.33
C ARG A 141 2.74 -17.66 -11.97
N GLN A 142 4.07 -17.75 -12.01
CA GLN A 142 4.88 -17.89 -10.82
C GLN A 142 6.29 -17.35 -11.07
N VAL A 143 6.88 -16.77 -10.03
CA VAL A 143 8.27 -16.32 -10.04
C VAL A 143 8.99 -16.86 -8.82
N ASP A 144 10.06 -17.61 -9.02
CA ASP A 144 10.91 -18.11 -7.94
C ASP A 144 12.11 -17.20 -7.76
N VAL A 145 12.26 -16.65 -6.56
CA VAL A 145 13.32 -15.69 -6.19
C VAL A 145 14.17 -16.27 -5.04
N PRO A 146 15.51 -16.23 -5.14
CA PRO A 146 16.40 -16.66 -4.07
C PRO A 146 16.39 -15.65 -2.91
N THR A 147 16.10 -16.12 -1.69
CA THR A 147 16.16 -15.33 -0.46
C THR A 147 17.14 -15.93 0.55
N MET A 148 17.48 -15.18 1.60
CA MET A 148 18.38 -15.69 2.66
C MET A 148 17.81 -16.92 3.39
N SER A 149 16.49 -17.06 3.45
CA SER A 149 15.80 -18.17 4.12
C SER A 149 15.52 -19.36 3.20
N GLY A 150 15.84 -19.27 1.90
CA GLY A 150 15.53 -20.28 0.89
C GLY A 150 14.96 -19.68 -0.40
N ASN A 151 14.46 -20.52 -1.30
CA ASN A 151 13.83 -20.06 -2.55
C ASN A 151 12.35 -19.75 -2.29
N MET A 152 11.92 -18.54 -2.66
CA MET A 152 10.57 -18.04 -2.48
C MET A 152 9.81 -18.06 -3.79
N GLY A 153 8.64 -18.71 -3.84
CA GLY A 153 7.75 -18.72 -5.00
C GLY A 153 6.62 -17.71 -4.86
N ILE A 154 6.54 -16.75 -5.80
CA ILE A 154 5.56 -15.67 -5.83
C ILE A 154 4.48 -16.03 -6.84
N LEU A 155 3.24 -16.23 -6.37
CA LEU A 155 2.05 -16.55 -7.19
C LEU A 155 1.03 -15.40 -7.17
N ALA A 156 0.09 -15.38 -8.13
CA ALA A 156 -0.87 -14.28 -8.31
C ALA A 156 -1.78 -13.96 -7.11
N HIS A 157 -2.13 -14.95 -6.27
CA HIS A 157 -3.10 -14.80 -5.17
C HIS A 157 -2.56 -15.28 -3.81
N HIS A 158 -1.25 -15.22 -3.61
CA HIS A 158 -0.65 -15.46 -2.28
C HIS A 158 -0.44 -14.14 -1.52
N VAL A 159 -0.29 -14.23 -0.20
CA VAL A 159 -0.05 -13.06 0.67
C VAL A 159 1.30 -12.41 0.33
N PRO A 160 1.37 -11.08 0.16
CA PRO A 160 2.64 -10.39 -0.05
C PRO A 160 3.58 -10.56 1.15
N ILE A 161 4.77 -11.11 0.91
CA ILE A 161 5.80 -11.32 1.93
C ILE A 161 7.07 -10.53 1.60
N LEU A 162 7.70 -9.98 2.63
CA LEU A 162 8.97 -9.27 2.52
C LEU A 162 10.12 -10.25 2.80
N GLY A 163 11.18 -10.19 1.99
CA GLY A 163 12.35 -11.05 2.15
C GLY A 163 13.62 -10.42 1.59
N VAL A 164 14.76 -10.73 2.21
CA VAL A 164 16.07 -10.28 1.74
C VAL A 164 16.55 -11.20 0.62
N LEU A 165 16.90 -10.63 -0.52
CA LEU A 165 17.37 -11.37 -1.68
C LEU A 165 18.80 -11.87 -1.48
N LYS A 166 19.06 -13.09 -1.93
CA LYS A 166 20.39 -13.68 -2.02
C LYS A 166 20.83 -13.70 -3.48
N PRO A 167 22.12 -13.44 -3.80
CA PRO A 167 22.63 -13.67 -5.16
C PRO A 167 22.32 -15.09 -5.64
N GLY A 168 21.81 -15.20 -6.86
CA GLY A 168 21.31 -16.48 -7.39
C GLY A 168 20.48 -16.34 -8.65
N VAL A 169 19.83 -17.44 -9.04
CA VAL A 169 19.04 -17.51 -10.27
C VAL A 169 17.56 -17.28 -9.96
N VAL A 170 16.99 -16.21 -10.52
CA VAL A 170 15.56 -15.97 -10.56
C VAL A 170 14.96 -16.77 -11.72
N SER A 171 13.91 -17.53 -11.46
CA SER A 171 13.21 -18.33 -12.48
C SER A 171 11.78 -17.84 -12.65
N VAL A 172 11.42 -17.43 -13.87
CA VAL A 172 10.09 -16.91 -14.23
C VAL A 172 9.36 -17.98 -15.04
N TYR A 173 8.16 -18.38 -14.58
CA TYR A 173 7.32 -19.38 -15.26
C TYR A 173 6.17 -18.69 -16.00
N GLU A 174 6.14 -18.87 -17.31
CA GLU A 174 5.07 -18.38 -18.19
C GLU A 174 4.01 -19.46 -18.45
N ASN A 175 2.85 -19.06 -18.98
CA ASN A 175 1.69 -19.92 -19.24
C ASN A 175 1.95 -21.15 -20.12
N GLU A 176 2.95 -21.09 -20.98
CA GLU A 176 3.25 -22.14 -21.97
C GLU A 176 4.31 -23.15 -21.48
N GLY A 177 4.60 -23.18 -20.18
CA GLY A 177 5.69 -24.01 -19.63
C GLY A 177 7.08 -23.49 -19.98
N ASN A 178 7.16 -22.33 -20.63
CA ASN A 178 8.41 -21.64 -20.88
C ASN A 178 8.96 -21.06 -19.57
N THR A 179 10.20 -21.40 -19.23
CA THR A 179 10.87 -20.95 -18.02
C THR A 179 12.08 -20.12 -18.39
N LYS A 180 12.07 -18.82 -18.07
CA LYS A 180 13.23 -17.94 -18.26
C LYS A 180 14.01 -17.81 -16.96
N ARG A 181 15.34 -17.92 -17.06
CA ARG A 181 16.25 -17.90 -15.90
C ARG A 181 17.19 -16.71 -15.99
N TYR A 182 17.26 -15.92 -14.93
CA TYR A 182 18.06 -14.71 -14.84
C TYR A 182 18.99 -14.79 -13.64
N PHE A 183 20.27 -14.45 -13.81
CA PHE A 183 21.22 -14.44 -12.70
C PHE A 183 21.26 -13.05 -12.05
N GLY A 184 20.77 -12.95 -10.81
CA GLY A 184 20.97 -11.80 -9.95
C GLY A 184 22.34 -11.91 -9.30
N LYS A 185 23.26 -11.02 -9.69
CA LYS A 185 24.56 -10.85 -9.04
C LYS A 185 24.42 -10.11 -7.72
#